data_AF-A0A658BNH3-F1
#
_entry.id   AF-A0A658BNH3-F1
#
_cell.length_a   1.000
_cell.length_b   1.000
_cell.length_c   1.000
_cell.angle_alpha   90.00
_cell.angle_beta   90.00
_cell.angle_gamma   90.00
#
_symmetry.space_group_name_H-M   'P 1'
#
loop_
_entity.id
_entity.type
_entity.pdbx_description
1 polymer ?
#
loop_
_entity_poly.entity_id
_entity_poly.type
_entity_poly.pdbx_seq_one_letter_code
_entity_poly.pdbx_strand_id
1 'polypeptide(L)'
;MKKCNHPENWTTAGATKFKDVFNCNNHGSIYTAYTMFQVVLSGGGGDPYQLGAHIVAALLNARKGWTPVLTEAQVINMFNEWDQNGYFEPTAGVHWDGEDIVEYLQTTMY
;
A
#
# COMPACT_ATOMS: atom_id res chain seq x y z
N MET A 1 27.27 -10.69 14.50
CA MET A 1 26.41 -9.87 13.60
C MET A 1 25.08 -10.59 13.43
N LYS A 2 23.94 -9.99 13.84
CA LYS A 2 22.63 -10.48 13.39
C LYS A 2 22.56 -10.23 11.89
N LYS A 3 22.25 -11.26 11.10
CA LYS A 3 22.19 -11.12 9.65
C LYS A 3 20.88 -10.39 9.30
N CYS A 4 20.98 -9.27 8.58
CA CYS A 4 19.83 -8.49 8.10
C CYS A 4 19.11 -9.14 6.91
N ASN A 5 19.32 -10.44 6.66
CA ASN A 5 18.69 -11.17 5.55
C ASN A 5 17.49 -12.03 6.00
N HIS A 6 17.10 -11.91 7.26
CA HIS A 6 15.97 -12.62 7.86
C HIS A 6 14.97 -11.59 8.42
N PRO A 7 13.72 -11.55 7.91
CA PRO A 7 12.69 -10.58 8.32
C PRO A 7 12.47 -10.45 9.82
N GLU A 8 12.56 -11.56 10.56
CA GLU A 8 12.42 -11.66 12.01
C GLU A 8 13.53 -10.94 12.79
N ASN A 9 14.63 -10.58 12.12
CA ASN A 9 15.76 -9.85 12.71
C ASN A 9 15.76 -8.37 12.36
N TRP A 10 14.79 -7.89 11.57
CA TRP A 10 14.69 -6.47 11.19
C TRP A 10 14.06 -5.67 12.31
N THR A 11 14.68 -4.52 12.64
CA THR A 11 14.19 -3.68 13.74
C THR A 11 12.97 -2.90 13.27
N THR A 12 11.81 -3.10 13.89
CA THR A 12 10.61 -2.27 13.66
C THR A 12 10.58 -1.01 14.52
N ALA A 13 11.51 -0.89 15.48
CA ALA A 13 11.66 0.31 16.30
C ALA A 13 12.04 1.52 15.42
N GLY A 14 11.15 2.49 15.32
CA GLY A 14 11.32 3.67 14.46
C GLY A 14 10.91 3.48 13.00
N ALA A 15 10.35 2.33 12.62
CA ALA A 15 9.83 2.12 11.27
C ALA A 15 8.56 2.95 11.02
N THR A 16 8.41 3.46 9.80
CA THR A 16 7.23 4.22 9.36
C THR A 16 5.98 3.35 9.44
N LYS A 17 4.96 3.85 10.14
CA LYS A 17 3.66 3.18 10.17
C LYS A 17 2.92 3.43 8.87
N PHE A 18 2.08 2.48 8.47
CA PHE A 18 1.28 2.65 7.27
C PHE A 18 0.40 3.90 7.37
N LYS A 19 -0.22 4.12 8.55
CA LYS A 19 -1.03 5.30 8.86
C LYS A 19 -0.29 6.65 8.87
N ASP A 20 1.05 6.64 8.87
CA ASP A 20 1.83 7.89 8.83
C ASP A 20 1.94 8.43 7.40
N VAL A 21 1.55 7.62 6.40
CA VAL A 21 1.63 7.94 4.97
C VAL A 21 0.25 7.91 4.31
N PHE A 22 -0.59 6.96 4.71
CA PHE A 22 -1.94 6.76 4.17
C PHE A 22 -3.01 6.98 5.24
N ASN A 23 -4.21 7.36 4.81
CA ASN A 23 -5.38 7.39 5.68
C ASN A 23 -5.79 5.97 6.04
N CYS A 24 -6.21 5.73 7.28
CA CYS A 24 -6.66 4.41 7.74
C CYS A 24 -7.88 4.54 8.65
N ASN A 25 -8.80 5.45 8.32
CA ASN A 25 -9.89 5.79 9.23
C ASN A 25 -11.14 4.93 9.01
N ASN A 26 -11.23 4.25 7.86
CA ASN A 26 -12.42 3.53 7.43
C ASN A 26 -12.03 2.14 6.88
N HIS A 27 -12.05 1.95 5.55
CA HIS A 27 -11.80 0.66 4.91
C HIS A 27 -10.34 0.19 5.11
N GLY A 28 -9.40 1.11 5.26
CA GLY A 28 -7.99 0.85 5.58
C GLY A 28 -7.68 0.71 7.07
N SER A 29 -8.68 0.70 7.96
CA SER A 29 -8.46 0.67 9.42
C SER A 29 -7.62 -0.52 9.90
N ILE A 30 -7.68 -1.65 9.20
CA ILE A 30 -6.86 -2.84 9.48
C ILE A 30 -5.35 -2.54 9.45
N TYR A 31 -4.89 -1.58 8.62
CA TYR A 31 -3.47 -1.26 8.48
C TYR A 31 -2.92 -0.35 9.59
N THR A 32 -3.80 0.26 10.41
CA THR A 32 -3.44 1.31 11.39
C THR A 32 -2.36 0.90 12.38
N ALA A 33 -2.37 -0.37 12.80
CA ALA A 33 -1.44 -0.90 13.79
C ALA A 33 -0.09 -1.34 13.19
N TYR A 34 0.00 -1.45 11.86
CA TYR A 34 1.12 -2.07 11.17
C TYR A 34 2.09 -1.06 10.58
N THR A 35 3.36 -1.43 10.56
CA THR A 35 4.40 -0.75 9.76
C THR A 35 4.22 -1.07 8.29
N MET A 36 4.69 -0.19 7.40
CA MET A 36 4.66 -0.47 5.95
C MET A 36 5.30 -1.84 5.62
N PHE A 37 6.37 -2.17 6.34
CA PHE A 37 7.04 -3.46 6.22
C PHE A 37 6.16 -4.65 6.64
N GLN A 38 5.47 -4.55 7.78
CA GLN A 38 4.54 -5.60 8.23
C GLN A 38 3.35 -5.75 7.28
N VAL A 39 2.86 -4.66 6.69
CA VAL A 39 1.79 -4.72 5.69
C VAL A 39 2.24 -5.52 4.47
N VAL A 40 3.47 -5.28 3.97
CA VAL A 40 4.03 -6.03 2.83
C VAL A 40 4.26 -7.50 3.16
N LEU A 41 4.78 -7.84 4.34
CA LEU A 41 5.12 -9.24 4.66
C LEU A 41 3.97 -10.08 5.20
N SER A 42 3.02 -9.48 5.90
CA SER A 42 2.01 -10.20 6.66
C SER A 42 0.59 -10.00 6.13
N GLY A 43 0.43 -9.34 4.97
CA GLY A 43 -0.89 -9.12 4.37
C GLY A 43 -1.85 -8.33 5.27
N GLY A 44 -1.33 -7.42 6.09
CA GLY A 44 -2.13 -6.45 6.86
C GLY A 44 -3.16 -7.03 7.85
N GLY A 45 -3.06 -8.31 8.25
CA GLY A 45 -3.93 -8.91 9.27
C GLY A 45 -5.34 -9.31 8.79
N GLY A 46 -5.60 -9.33 7.49
CA GLY A 46 -6.90 -9.72 6.93
C GLY A 46 -7.22 -9.13 5.56
N ASP A 47 -6.21 -8.76 4.77
CA ASP A 47 -6.35 -8.19 3.42
C ASP A 47 -6.23 -9.32 2.37
N PRO A 48 -7.35 -9.86 1.84
CA PRO A 48 -7.33 -11.02 0.95
C PRO A 48 -6.64 -10.74 -0.40
N TYR A 49 -6.67 -9.48 -0.85
CA TYR A 49 -6.10 -9.05 -2.13
C TYR A 49 -4.69 -8.48 -1.98
N GLN A 50 -4.21 -8.33 -0.75
CA GLN A 50 -2.93 -7.69 -0.44
C GLN A 50 -2.84 -6.28 -1.03
N LEU A 51 -3.95 -5.54 -1.05
CA LEU A 51 -4.01 -4.14 -1.47
C LEU A 51 -2.95 -3.30 -0.75
N GLY A 52 -2.81 -3.47 0.56
CA GLY A 52 -1.81 -2.75 1.34
C GLY A 52 -0.39 -3.02 0.85
N ALA A 53 -0.05 -4.27 0.51
CA ALA A 53 1.28 -4.63 0.04
C ALA A 53 1.58 -4.03 -1.34
N HIS A 54 0.62 -4.11 -2.26
CA HIS A 54 0.76 -3.56 -3.61
C HIS A 54 0.86 -2.03 -3.59
N ILE A 55 0.08 -1.34 -2.76
CA ILE A 55 0.17 0.12 -2.63
C ILE A 55 1.51 0.58 -2.05
N VAL A 56 2.06 -0.14 -1.08
CA VAL A 56 3.42 0.16 -0.58
C VAL A 56 4.46 -0.05 -1.69
N ALA A 57 4.36 -1.14 -2.45
CA ALA A 57 5.27 -1.40 -3.56
C ALA A 57 5.18 -0.31 -4.64
N ALA A 58 3.96 0.11 -5.01
CA ALA A 58 3.72 1.20 -5.95
C ALA A 58 4.36 2.51 -5.48
N LEU A 59 4.21 2.86 -4.19
CA LEU A 59 4.79 4.07 -3.64
C LEU A 59 6.33 4.04 -3.68
N LEU A 60 6.94 2.90 -3.36
CA LEU A 60 8.38 2.73 -3.41
C LEU A 60 8.92 2.80 -4.84
N ASN A 61 8.21 2.21 -5.80
CA ASN A 61 8.56 2.27 -7.22
C ASN A 61 8.43 3.69 -7.77
N ALA A 62 7.38 4.42 -7.39
CA ALA A 62 7.21 5.84 -7.75
C ALA A 62 8.37 6.70 -7.19
N ARG A 63 8.75 6.49 -5.92
CA ARG A 63 9.92 7.14 -5.28
C ARG A 63 11.23 6.88 -6.00
N LYS A 64 11.40 5.67 -6.52
CA LYS A 64 12.61 5.27 -7.27
C LYS A 64 12.58 5.71 -8.73
N GLY A 65 11.45 6.21 -9.22
CA GLY A 65 11.24 6.52 -10.63
C GLY A 65 11.22 5.27 -11.52
N TRP A 66 10.92 4.10 -10.95
CA TRP A 66 10.86 2.83 -11.68
C TRP A 66 9.54 2.64 -12.42
N THR A 67 8.49 3.30 -11.95
CA THR A 67 7.20 3.39 -12.63
C THR A 67 7.04 4.78 -13.24
N PRO A 68 7.06 4.93 -14.58
CA PRO A 68 6.80 6.22 -15.23
C PRO A 68 5.31 6.61 -15.23
N VAL A 69 4.41 5.71 -14.82
CA VAL A 69 2.95 5.90 -14.94
C VAL A 69 2.32 6.51 -13.68
N LEU A 70 2.88 6.26 -12.50
CA LEU A 70 2.31 6.69 -11.22
C LEU A 70 3.32 7.50 -10.40
N THR A 71 2.91 8.71 -10.00
CA THR A 71 3.61 9.54 -9.01
C THR A 71 3.27 9.11 -7.58
N GLU A 72 4.10 9.47 -6.60
CA GLU A 72 3.80 9.21 -5.18
C GLU A 72 2.44 9.76 -4.75
N ALA A 73 2.11 10.98 -5.19
CA ALA A 73 0.85 11.62 -4.85
C ALA A 73 -0.35 10.86 -5.43
N GLN A 74 -0.24 10.31 -6.64
CA GLN A 74 -1.30 9.50 -7.24
C GLN A 74 -1.51 8.19 -6.47
N VAL A 75 -0.44 7.53 -6.05
CA VAL A 75 -0.53 6.30 -5.24
C VAL A 75 -1.18 6.57 -3.88
N ILE A 76 -0.78 7.66 -3.21
CA ILE A 76 -1.35 8.05 -1.91
C ILE A 76 -2.84 8.40 -2.06
N ASN A 77 -3.21 9.17 -3.08
CA ASN A 77 -4.60 9.56 -3.31
C ASN A 77 -5.48 8.35 -3.65
N MET A 78 -4.99 7.44 -4.49
CA MET A 78 -5.70 6.21 -4.86
C MET A 78 -6.10 5.40 -3.62
N PHE A 79 -5.15 5.17 -2.70
CA PHE A 79 -5.46 4.45 -1.47
C PHE A 79 -6.38 5.25 -0.55
N ASN A 80 -6.16 6.56 -0.40
CA ASN A 80 -6.96 7.39 0.52
C ASN A 80 -8.42 7.53 0.07
N GLU A 81 -8.67 7.56 -1.23
CA GLU A 81 -10.01 7.56 -1.79
C GLU A 81 -10.71 6.22 -1.54
N TRP A 82 -10.00 5.11 -1.77
CA TRP A 82 -10.49 3.78 -1.42
C TRP A 82 -10.73 3.62 0.09
N ASP A 83 -9.84 4.14 0.96
CA ASP A 83 -10.06 4.13 2.41
C ASP A 83 -11.38 4.81 2.75
N GLN A 84 -11.64 5.97 2.15
CA GLN A 84 -12.81 6.78 2.46
C GLN A 84 -14.13 6.22 1.89
N ASN A 85 -14.12 5.72 0.66
CA ASN A 85 -15.34 5.38 -0.09
C ASN A 85 -15.55 3.87 -0.25
N GLY A 86 -14.52 3.06 -0.02
CA GLY A 86 -14.48 1.64 -0.37
C GLY A 86 -14.13 1.37 -1.84
N TYR A 87 -13.93 2.42 -2.64
CA TYR A 87 -13.55 2.35 -4.05
C TYR A 87 -12.73 3.59 -4.46
N PHE A 88 -12.02 3.48 -5.57
CA PHE A 88 -11.29 4.57 -6.23
C PHE A 88 -11.91 4.86 -7.61
N GLU A 89 -12.05 6.13 -7.98
CA GLU A 89 -12.53 6.53 -9.31
C GLU A 89 -11.36 7.00 -10.21
N PRO A 90 -10.77 6.12 -11.05
CA PRO A 90 -9.76 6.56 -12.02
C PRO A 90 -10.34 7.52 -13.08
N THR A 91 -11.65 7.46 -13.31
CA THR A 91 -12.42 8.30 -14.23
C THR A 91 -13.83 8.38 -13.68
N ALA A 92 -14.46 9.55 -13.81
CA ALA A 92 -15.79 9.81 -13.24
C ALA A 92 -16.80 8.70 -13.60
N GLY A 93 -17.37 8.09 -12.56
CA GLY A 93 -18.39 7.04 -12.70
C GLY A 93 -17.86 5.63 -12.99
N VAL A 94 -16.53 5.43 -13.04
CA VAL A 94 -15.90 4.11 -13.01
C VAL A 94 -15.36 3.88 -11.61
N HIS A 95 -15.81 2.84 -10.93
CA HIS A 95 -15.37 2.53 -9.57
C HIS A 95 -14.48 1.29 -9.59
N TRP A 96 -13.32 1.40 -8.95
CA TRP A 96 -12.39 0.29 -8.71
C TRP A 96 -12.40 -0.06 -7.24
N ASP A 97 -12.71 -1.31 -6.92
CA ASP A 97 -12.57 -1.81 -5.56
C ASP A 97 -11.11 -2.18 -5.24
N GLY A 98 -10.88 -2.82 -4.09
CA GLY A 98 -9.53 -3.19 -3.69
C GLY A 98 -8.87 -4.21 -4.62
N GLU A 99 -9.64 -5.10 -5.25
CA GLU A 99 -9.15 -6.10 -6.19
C GLU A 99 -8.76 -5.44 -7.52
N ASP A 100 -9.64 -4.57 -8.05
CA ASP A 100 -9.37 -3.81 -9.29
C ASP A 100 -8.10 -2.95 -9.17
N ILE A 101 -7.92 -2.28 -8.02
CA ILE A 101 -6.73 -1.49 -7.74
C ILE A 101 -5.48 -2.38 -7.78
N VAL A 102 -5.53 -3.56 -7.14
CA VAL A 102 -4.40 -4.50 -7.12
C VAL A 102 -4.06 -4.96 -8.54
N GLU A 103 -5.05 -5.36 -9.33
CA GLU A 103 -4.85 -5.79 -10.72
C GLU A 103 -4.16 -4.68 -11.53
N TYR A 104 -4.66 -3.45 -11.44
CA TYR A 104 -4.03 -2.30 -12.11
C TYR A 104 -2.59 -2.11 -11.67
N LEU A 105 -2.31 -2.09 -10.36
CA LEU A 105 -0.97 -1.89 -9.83
C LEU A 105 0.00 -2.97 -10.32
N GLN A 106 -0.43 -4.22 -10.40
CA GLN A 106 0.38 -5.32 -10.95
C GLN A 106 0.77 -5.06 -12.42
N THR A 107 -0.11 -4.44 -13.22
CA THR A 107 0.25 -4.07 -14.61
C THR A 107 1.32 -3.00 -14.72
N THR A 108 1.60 -2.27 -13.62
CA THR A 108 2.59 -1.17 -13.59
C THR A 108 3.96 -1.60 -13.06
N MET A 109 4.09 -2.77 -12.41
CA MET A 109 5.31 -3.22 -11.76
C MET A 109 5.94 -4.38 -12.54
N TYR A 110 7.00 -4.10 -13.30
CA TYR A 110 7.77 -5.09 -14.08
C TYR A 110 9.08 -5.48 -13.40
#